data_AF-A0A8T4PS51-F1
#
_entry.id   AF-A0A8T4PS51-F1
#
_cell.length_a   1.000
_cell.length_b   1.000
_cell.length_c   1.000
_cell.angle_alpha   90.00
_cell.angle_beta   90.00
_cell.angle_gamma   90.00
#
_symmetry.space_group_name_H-M   'P 1'
#
loop_
_entity.id
_entity.type
_entity.pdbx_description
1 polymer ?
#
loop_
_entity_poly.entity_id
_entity_poly.type
_entity_poly.pdbx_seq_one_letter_code
_entity_poly.pdbx_strand_id
1 'polypeptide(L)'
;MVKAKKDYEEKKLSKHEVEAIRKEANILIRFLIEYVQRKRGRDLDRAKVRVKYGDAYGEVLYLDKQAFIIQNVEKEEKEVSKAKLIDGRLGPLEKSTLEEMEQAIAKVENPPRIMLKEHHFDDLKKVFGKEIEVLLG
;
A
#
# COMPACT_ATOMS: atom_id res chain seq x y z
N MET A 1 -5.20 -30.10 -6.82
CA MET A 1 -4.04 -30.24 -7.73
C MET A 1 -3.32 -31.59 -7.61
N VAL A 2 -3.12 -32.15 -6.41
CA VAL A 2 -2.41 -33.44 -6.23
C VAL A 2 -3.15 -34.63 -6.86
N LYS A 3 -4.49 -34.65 -6.79
CA LYS A 3 -5.32 -35.74 -7.35
C LYS A 3 -5.40 -35.71 -8.90
N ALA A 4 -5.62 -34.54 -9.49
CA ALA A 4 -5.69 -34.36 -10.94
C ALA A 4 -4.36 -34.69 -11.68
N LYS A 5 -3.20 -34.44 -11.05
CA LYS A 5 -1.91 -34.84 -11.61
C LYS A 5 -1.77 -36.37 -11.66
N LYS A 6 -2.22 -37.04 -10.59
CA LYS A 6 -2.26 -38.50 -10.46
C LYS A 6 -3.21 -39.15 -11.47
N ASP A 7 -4.39 -38.57 -11.66
CA ASP A 7 -5.40 -39.07 -12.61
C ASP A 7 -5.01 -38.86 -14.09
N TYR A 8 -4.19 -37.85 -14.39
CA TYR A 8 -3.61 -37.64 -15.74
C TYR A 8 -2.49 -38.64 -16.04
N GLU A 9 -1.62 -38.92 -15.05
CA GLU A 9 -0.59 -39.97 -15.12
C GLU A 9 -1.19 -41.37 -15.27
N GLU A 10 -2.40 -41.60 -14.70
CA GLU A 10 -3.18 -42.84 -14.85
C GLU A 10 -4.03 -42.89 -16.15
N LYS A 11 -3.89 -41.92 -17.09
CA LYS A 11 -4.69 -41.79 -18.33
C LYS A 11 -6.22 -41.70 -18.12
N LYS A 12 -6.68 -41.35 -16.92
CA LYS A 12 -8.12 -41.27 -16.58
C LYS A 12 -8.76 -39.93 -16.92
N LEU A 13 -7.96 -38.91 -17.20
CA LEU A 13 -8.45 -37.58 -17.58
C LEU A 13 -8.35 -37.38 -19.10
N SER A 14 -9.48 -37.07 -19.71
CA SER A 14 -9.53 -36.63 -21.11
C SER A 14 -8.86 -35.27 -21.29
N LYS A 15 -8.40 -34.97 -22.51
CA LYS A 15 -7.87 -33.63 -22.84
C LYS A 15 -8.84 -32.50 -22.45
N HIS A 16 -10.14 -32.73 -22.59
CA HIS A 16 -11.18 -31.76 -22.24
C HIS A 16 -11.24 -31.48 -20.74
N GLU A 17 -11.11 -32.51 -19.89
CA GLU A 17 -11.11 -32.33 -18.43
C GLU A 17 -9.85 -31.62 -17.94
N VAL A 18 -8.68 -31.92 -18.52
CA VAL A 18 -7.43 -31.21 -18.21
C VAL A 18 -7.54 -29.73 -18.55
N GLU A 19 -8.17 -29.42 -19.66
CA GLU A 19 -8.35 -28.04 -20.15
C GLU A 19 -9.39 -27.27 -19.34
N ALA A 20 -10.46 -27.94 -18.89
CA ALA A 20 -11.41 -27.41 -17.93
C ALA A 20 -10.76 -27.09 -16.58
N ILE A 21 -9.99 -28.03 -16.01
CA ILE A 21 -9.25 -27.84 -14.75
C ILE A 21 -8.25 -26.68 -14.87
N ARG A 22 -7.56 -26.54 -16.01
CA ARG A 22 -6.66 -25.40 -16.27
C ARG A 22 -7.41 -24.07 -16.28
N LYS A 23 -8.57 -24.00 -16.93
CA LYS A 23 -9.41 -22.79 -16.95
C LYS A 23 -9.87 -22.41 -15.54
N GLU A 24 -10.37 -23.37 -14.77
CA GLU A 24 -10.80 -23.14 -13.39
C GLU A 24 -9.65 -22.69 -12.48
N ALA A 25 -8.47 -23.31 -12.61
CA ALA A 25 -7.28 -22.92 -11.86
C ALA A 25 -6.86 -21.48 -12.19
N ASN A 26 -6.89 -21.09 -13.46
CA ASN A 26 -6.57 -19.72 -13.88
C ASN A 26 -7.57 -18.69 -13.32
N ILE A 27 -8.87 -19.02 -13.29
CA ILE A 27 -9.89 -18.15 -12.68
C ILE A 27 -9.63 -17.98 -11.19
N LEU A 28 -9.32 -19.08 -10.48
CA LEU A 28 -9.00 -19.03 -9.05
C LEU A 28 -7.74 -18.19 -8.77
N ILE A 29 -6.67 -18.39 -9.55
CA ILE A 29 -5.42 -17.61 -9.42
C ILE A 29 -5.71 -16.12 -9.62
N ARG A 30 -6.48 -15.75 -10.65
CA ARG A 30 -6.87 -14.36 -10.89
C ARG A 30 -7.65 -13.77 -9.72
N PHE A 31 -8.62 -14.52 -9.19
CA PHE A 31 -9.39 -14.07 -8.02
C PHE A 31 -8.51 -13.87 -6.79
N LEU A 32 -7.55 -14.77 -6.54
CA LEU A 32 -6.60 -14.65 -5.43
C LEU A 32 -5.68 -13.44 -5.61
N ILE A 33 -5.19 -13.16 -6.83
CA ILE A 33 -4.41 -11.96 -7.14
C ILE A 33 -5.24 -10.70 -6.88
N GLU A 34 -6.47 -10.63 -7.40
CA GLU A 34 -7.37 -9.49 -7.19
C GLU A 34 -7.74 -9.31 -5.70
N TYR A 35 -7.89 -10.41 -4.95
CA TYR A 35 -8.13 -10.36 -3.50
C TYR A 35 -6.91 -9.80 -2.75
N VAL A 36 -5.70 -10.27 -3.07
CA VAL A 36 -4.46 -9.76 -2.48
C VAL A 36 -4.27 -8.29 -2.83
N GLN A 37 -4.51 -7.89 -4.08
CA GLN A 37 -4.43 -6.49 -4.51
C GLN A 37 -5.45 -5.60 -3.79
N ARG A 38 -6.71 -6.03 -3.64
CA ARG A 38 -7.74 -5.30 -2.87
C ARG A 38 -7.45 -5.25 -1.38
N LYS A 39 -6.88 -6.32 -0.81
CA LYS A 39 -6.45 -6.35 0.58
C LYS A 39 -5.31 -5.35 0.80
N ARG A 40 -4.29 -5.37 -0.07
CA ARG A 40 -3.19 -4.39 -0.06
C ARG A 40 -3.70 -2.96 -0.24
N GLY A 41 -4.65 -2.71 -1.14
CA GLY A 41 -5.26 -1.39 -1.31
C GLY A 41 -5.93 -0.88 -0.03
N ARG A 42 -6.76 -1.71 0.62
CA ARG A 42 -7.41 -1.37 1.90
C ARG A 42 -6.41 -1.20 3.04
N ASP A 43 -5.37 -2.02 3.09
CA ASP A 43 -4.35 -1.93 4.14
C ASP A 43 -3.45 -0.69 3.92
N LEU A 44 -3.18 -0.30 2.67
CA LEU A 44 -2.49 0.95 2.34
C LEU A 44 -3.32 2.18 2.71
N ASP A 45 -4.63 2.17 2.48
CA ASP A 45 -5.51 3.26 2.91
C ASP A 45 -5.47 3.46 4.43
N ARG A 46 -5.43 2.37 5.21
CA ARG A 46 -5.31 2.41 6.68
C ARG A 46 -3.95 2.91 7.19
N ALA A 47 -2.94 2.92 6.33
CA ALA A 47 -1.60 3.42 6.62
C ALA A 47 -1.37 4.84 6.08
N LYS A 48 -2.38 5.38 5.39
CA LYS A 48 -2.33 6.67 4.71
C LYS A 48 -3.14 7.70 5.48
N VAL A 49 -2.58 8.88 5.60
CA VAL A 49 -3.20 10.04 6.23
C VAL A 49 -3.22 11.14 5.20
N ARG A 50 -4.42 11.62 4.86
CA ARG A 50 -4.55 12.78 3.98
C ARG A 50 -4.68 14.03 4.84
N VAL A 51 -3.93 15.06 4.51
CA VAL A 51 -3.89 16.30 5.28
C VAL A 51 -4.29 17.43 4.35
N LYS A 52 -5.37 18.12 4.67
CA LYS A 52 -5.71 19.36 3.99
C LYS A 52 -5.03 20.52 4.73
N TYR A 53 -4.34 21.37 4.00
CA TYR A 53 -3.67 22.55 4.55
C TYR A 53 -3.90 23.73 3.60
N GLY A 54 -4.55 24.78 4.10
CA GLY A 54 -5.08 25.84 3.24
C GLY A 54 -6.01 25.27 2.16
N ASP A 55 -5.63 25.47 0.89
CA ASP A 55 -6.39 25.01 -0.28
C ASP A 55 -5.76 23.78 -0.98
N ALA A 56 -4.71 23.19 -0.39
CA ALA A 56 -4.01 22.05 -0.95
C ALA A 56 -4.18 20.79 -0.08
N TYR A 57 -3.92 19.64 -0.70
CA TYR A 57 -3.92 18.35 -0.02
C TYR A 57 -2.54 17.72 -0.05
N GLY A 58 -2.07 17.35 1.13
CA GLY A 58 -0.91 16.52 1.34
C GLY A 58 -1.30 15.09 1.69
N GLU A 59 -0.35 14.19 1.54
CA GLU A 59 -0.52 12.78 1.88
C GLU A 59 0.70 12.29 2.65
N VAL A 60 0.46 11.54 3.72
CA VAL A 60 1.51 10.85 4.46
C VAL A 60 1.19 9.37 4.52
N LEU A 61 2.09 8.57 3.97
CA LEU A 61 2.00 7.12 3.96
C LEU A 61 3.00 6.54 4.96
N TYR A 62 2.51 5.87 5.99
CA TYR A 62 3.34 5.28 7.04
C TYR A 62 3.62 3.81 6.72
N LEU A 63 4.88 3.49 6.48
CA LEU A 63 5.36 2.16 6.11
C LEU A 63 6.33 1.63 7.18
N ASP A 64 5.76 1.10 8.27
CA ASP A 64 6.44 0.43 9.40
C ASP A 64 7.63 1.21 9.99
N LYS A 65 8.80 1.17 9.34
CA LYS A 65 10.04 1.84 9.77
C LYS A 65 10.30 3.20 9.12
N GLN A 66 9.50 3.57 8.11
CA GLN A 66 9.65 4.81 7.37
C GLN A 66 8.30 5.37 6.96
N ALA A 67 8.22 6.67 6.72
CA ALA A 67 7.04 7.33 6.18
C ALA A 67 7.42 8.09 4.91
N PHE A 68 6.49 8.11 3.96
CA PHE A 68 6.59 8.93 2.76
C PHE A 68 5.59 10.07 2.86
N ILE A 69 6.04 11.27 2.52
CA ILE A 69 5.25 12.49 2.56
C ILE A 69 5.17 13.01 1.13
N ILE A 70 3.96 13.19 0.62
CA ILE A 70 3.67 13.95 -0.59
C ILE A 70 3.14 15.30 -0.12
N GLN A 71 3.90 16.37 -0.36
CA GLN A 71 3.51 17.70 0.14
C GLN A 71 2.23 18.18 -0.52
N ASN A 72 2.14 18.09 -1.85
CA ASN A 72 0.95 18.47 -2.59
C ASN A 72 0.61 17.40 -3.63
N VAL A 73 -0.55 16.75 -3.49
CA VAL A 73 -1.02 15.69 -4.39
C VAL A 73 -1.60 16.22 -5.70
N GLU A 74 -1.90 17.52 -5.77
CA GLU A 74 -2.51 18.19 -6.93
C GLU A 74 -1.49 18.84 -7.87
N LYS A 75 -0.22 18.97 -7.44
CA LYS A 75 0.86 19.38 -8.34
C LYS A 75 1.14 18.28 -9.38
N GLU A 76 1.40 18.69 -10.62
CA GLU A 76 1.84 17.78 -11.70
C GLU A 76 3.13 17.05 -11.32
N GLU A 77 4.11 17.78 -10.78
CA GLU A 77 5.31 17.21 -10.18
C GLU A 77 5.10 16.98 -8.69
N LYS A 78 4.86 15.72 -8.31
CA LYS A 78 4.71 15.32 -6.90
C LYS A 78 6.05 15.39 -6.19
N GLU A 79 6.17 16.31 -5.24
CA GLU A 79 7.30 16.39 -4.33
C GLU A 79 7.18 15.32 -3.25
N VAL A 80 7.91 14.21 -3.44
CA VAL A 80 7.96 13.09 -2.49
C VAL A 80 9.15 13.27 -1.54
N SER A 81 8.88 13.18 -0.24
CA SER A 81 9.90 13.12 0.81
C SER A 81 9.76 11.81 1.59
N LYS A 82 10.84 11.34 2.18
CA LYS A 82 10.87 10.20 3.08
C LYS A 82 11.38 10.61 4.45
N ALA A 83 10.87 9.98 5.50
CA ALA A 83 11.35 10.15 6.86
C ALA A 83 11.45 8.79 7.53
N LYS A 84 12.48 8.59 8.35
CA LYS A 84 12.54 7.42 9.23
C LYS A 84 11.54 7.60 10.38
N LEU A 85 10.86 6.53 10.75
CA LEU A 85 9.98 6.53 11.92
C LEU A 85 10.78 6.10 13.15
N ILE A 86 10.82 6.96 14.17
CA ILE A 86 11.45 6.69 15.46
C ILE A 86 10.35 6.77 16.52
N ASP A 87 9.98 5.62 17.10
CA ASP A 87 8.87 5.50 18.07
C ASP A 87 7.53 6.08 17.56
N GLY A 88 7.28 5.99 16.25
CA GLY A 88 6.08 6.53 15.59
C GLY A 88 6.18 8.00 15.20
N ARG A 89 7.29 8.70 15.49
CA ARG A 89 7.51 10.10 15.10
C ARG A 89 8.21 10.21 13.76
N LEU A 90 7.91 11.28 13.02
CA LEU A 90 8.64 11.61 11.80
C LEU A 90 10.03 12.12 12.17
N GLY A 91 11.06 11.38 11.76
CA GLY A 91 12.44 11.83 11.80
C GLY A 91 12.73 12.92 10.76
N PRO A 92 14.02 13.19 10.48
CA PRO A 92 14.42 14.15 9.45
C PRO A 92 13.83 13.79 8.09
N LEU A 93 13.29 14.80 7.39
CA LEU A 93 12.78 14.66 6.02
C LEU A 93 13.95 14.64 5.05
N GLU A 94 14.02 13.60 4.24
CA GLU A 94 14.94 13.43 3.13
C GLU A 94 14.16 13.46 1.82
N LYS A 95 14.77 13.98 0.75
CA LYS A 95 14.14 13.93 -0.58
C LYS A 95 14.03 12.47 -1.04
N SER A 96 12.91 12.13 -1.66
CA SER A 96 12.63 10.78 -2.16
C SER A 96 12.02 10.87 -3.57
N THR A 97 11.98 9.74 -4.27
CA THR A 97 11.27 9.63 -5.55
C THR A 97 10.01 8.78 -5.42
N LEU A 98 9.13 8.87 -6.43
CA LEU A 98 7.96 8.00 -6.54
C LEU A 98 8.37 6.52 -6.65
N GLU A 99 9.43 6.22 -7.39
CA GLU A 99 9.96 4.86 -7.55
C GLU A 99 10.43 4.27 -6.21
N GLU A 100 11.13 5.04 -5.37
CA GLU A 100 11.53 4.58 -4.04
C GLU A 100 10.32 4.28 -3.15
N MET A 101 9.27 5.10 -3.25
CA MET A 101 8.01 4.90 -2.52
C MET A 101 7.30 3.62 -3.01
N GLU A 102 7.20 3.39 -4.31
CA GLU A 102 6.61 2.18 -4.88
C GLU A 102 7.37 0.91 -4.48
N GLN A 103 8.70 0.94 -4.50
CA GLN A 103 9.52 -0.18 -4.04
C GLN A 103 9.32 -0.46 -2.54
N ALA A 104 9.17 0.58 -1.73
CA ALA A 104 8.88 0.44 -0.30
C ALA A 104 7.49 -0.18 -0.09
N ILE A 105 6.47 0.29 -0.81
CA ILE A 105 5.11 -0.28 -0.77
C ILE A 105 5.13 -1.75 -1.17
N ALA A 106 5.86 -2.12 -2.23
CA ALA A 106 5.94 -3.49 -2.71
C ALA A 106 6.62 -4.45 -1.72
N LYS A 107 7.57 -3.95 -0.92
CA LYS A 107 8.29 -4.72 0.11
C LYS A 107 7.51 -4.87 1.42
N VAL A 108 6.53 -4.01 1.66
CA VAL A 108 5.74 -4.05 2.89
C VAL A 108 4.65 -5.12 2.77
N GLU A 109 4.81 -6.21 3.54
CA GLU A 109 3.84 -7.32 3.52
C GLU A 109 2.50 -6.95 4.16
N ASN A 110 2.55 -6.21 5.28
CA ASN A 110 1.38 -5.70 6.00
C ASN A 110 1.67 -4.26 6.43
N PRO A 111 1.10 -3.25 5.76
CA PRO A 111 1.27 -1.86 6.19
C PRO A 111 0.56 -1.64 7.54
N PRO A 112 1.18 -0.85 8.46
CA PRO A 112 0.65 -0.66 9.80
C PRO A 112 -0.64 0.15 9.77
N ARG A 113 -1.60 -0.21 10.63
CA ARG A 113 -2.75 0.67 10.90
C ARG A 113 -2.25 1.85 11.71
N ILE A 114 -2.24 3.05 11.12
CA ILE A 114 -1.84 4.22 11.89
C ILE A 114 -2.92 4.60 12.90
N MET A 115 -2.48 4.79 14.15
CA MET A 115 -3.27 5.44 15.20
C MET A 115 -2.69 6.83 15.41
N LEU A 116 -3.39 7.84 14.90
CA LEU A 116 -3.01 9.23 15.12
C LEU A 116 -3.06 9.54 16.61
N LYS A 117 -1.90 9.87 17.15
CA LYS A 117 -1.67 10.39 18.50
C LYS A 117 -1.26 11.85 18.41
N GLU A 118 -1.31 12.57 19.52
CA GLU A 118 -0.98 14.00 19.60
C GLU A 118 0.34 14.38 18.91
N HIS A 119 1.41 13.60 19.12
CA HIS A 119 2.71 13.84 18.48
C HIS A 119 2.68 13.75 16.94
N HIS A 120 1.78 12.95 16.36
CA HIS A 120 1.65 12.90 14.90
C HIS A 120 1.02 14.20 14.38
N PHE A 121 0.06 14.79 15.10
CA PHE A 121 -0.50 16.09 14.71
C PHE A 121 0.55 17.20 14.78
N ASP A 122 1.42 17.17 15.79
CA ASP A 122 2.53 18.13 15.89
C ASP A 122 3.52 17.97 14.74
N ASP A 123 3.87 16.73 14.39
CA ASP A 123 4.78 16.45 13.28
C ASP A 123 4.15 16.86 11.95
N LEU A 124 2.86 16.56 11.73
CA LEU A 124 2.12 17.02 10.55
C LEU A 124 2.04 18.55 10.47
N LYS A 125 1.85 19.25 11.61
CA LYS A 125 1.85 20.71 11.65
C LYS A 125 3.20 21.32 11.30
N LYS A 126 4.30 20.66 11.67
CA LYS A 126 5.66 21.08 11.27
C LYS A 126 5.90 20.91 9.78
N VAL A 127 5.30 19.88 9.17
CA VAL A 127 5.45 19.57 7.75
C VAL A 127 4.58 20.46 6.88
N PHE A 128 3.29 20.58 7.20
CA PHE A 128 2.27 21.19 6.34
C PHE A 128 1.82 22.59 6.79
N GLY A 129 2.11 22.99 8.04
CA GLY A 129 1.72 24.28 8.61
C GLY A 129 0.81 24.18 9.83
N LYS A 130 0.53 25.29 10.50
CA LYS A 130 -0.22 25.30 11.78
C LYS A 130 -1.70 24.93 11.63
N GLU A 131 -2.31 25.26 10.50
CA GLU A 131 -3.72 24.98 10.20
C GLU A 131 -3.81 23.79 9.26
N ILE A 132 -4.15 22.63 9.84
CA ILE A 132 -4.33 21.38 9.11
C ILE A 132 -5.64 20.72 9.50
N GLU A 133 -6.30 20.13 8.51
CA GLU A 133 -7.41 19.20 8.72
C GLU A 133 -6.94 17.80 8.32
N VAL A 134 -7.08 16.83 9.22
CA VAL A 134 -6.66 15.46 8.96
C VAL A 134 -7.85 14.63 8.54
N LEU A 135 -7.75 14.05 7.34
CA LEU A 135 -8.75 13.17 6.73
C LEU A 135 -8.21 11.73 6.78
N LEU A 136 -8.98 10.85 7.40
CA LEU A 136 -8.69 9.42 7.44
C LEU A 136 -9.43 8.70 6.30
N GLY A 137 -8.72 7.86 5.56
CA GLY A 137 -9.25 7.00 4.50
C GLY A 137 -9.42 5.55 4.94
#